data_AF-A0A381WV24-F1
#
_entry.id   AF-A0A381WV24-F1
#
_cell.length_a   1.000
_cell.length_b   1.000
_cell.length_c   1.000
_cell.angle_alpha   90.00
_cell.angle_beta   90.00
_cell.angle_gamma   90.00
#
_symmetry.space_group_name_H-M   'P 1'
#
loop_
_entity.id
_entity.type
_entity.pdbx_description
1 polymer ?
#
loop_
_entity_poly.entity_id
_entity_poly.type
_entity_poly.pdbx_seq_one_letter_code
_entity_poly.pdbx_strand_id
1 'polypeptide(L)' 'MKAIKSSGFQDPIPFCSIDVQSQDSGEPVVILALNQDGYCTVSISHTESHAIASAIFIPE' A
#
# COMPACT_ATOMS: atom_id res chain seq x y z
N MET A 1 -0.80 -5.45 -2.15
CA MET A 1 0.02 -6.69 -2.25
C MET A 1 0.75 -6.83 -3.58
N LYS A 2 0.06 -6.74 -4.75
CA LYS A 2 0.72 -6.94 -6.06
C LYS A 2 1.96 -6.07 -6.26
N ALA A 3 1.90 -4.80 -5.87
CA ALA A 3 3.01 -3.85 -5.97
C ALA A 3 4.27 -4.30 -5.17
N ILE A 4 4.08 -4.76 -3.93
CA ILE A 4 5.15 -5.28 -3.06
C ILE A 4 5.66 -6.62 -3.62
N LYS A 5 4.78 -7.48 -4.15
CA LYS A 5 5.22 -8.74 -4.77
C LYS A 5 6.02 -8.50 -6.05
N SER A 6 5.70 -7.47 -6.83
CA SER A 6 6.45 -7.16 -8.05
C SER A 6 7.86 -6.63 -7.81
N SER A 7 8.19 -6.18 -6.60
CA SER A 7 9.56 -5.80 -6.23
C SER A 7 10.46 -6.99 -5.85
N GLY A 8 9.94 -8.22 -5.94
CA GLY A 8 10.69 -9.44 -5.60
C GLY A 8 10.45 -9.95 -4.19
N PHE A 9 9.58 -9.32 -3.39
CA PHE A 9 9.24 -9.77 -2.04
C PHE A 9 8.52 -11.12 -2.05
N GLN A 10 9.14 -12.17 -1.51
CA GLN A 10 8.59 -13.53 -1.61
C GLN A 10 7.78 -13.96 -0.39
N ASP A 11 8.03 -13.36 0.77
CA ASP A 11 7.40 -13.78 2.03
C ASP A 11 5.89 -13.50 2.08
N PRO A 12 5.10 -14.27 2.84
CA PRO A 12 3.71 -13.94 3.10
C PRO A 12 3.58 -12.52 3.64
N ILE A 13 2.56 -11.79 3.16
CA ILE A 13 2.29 -10.41 3.59
C ILE A 13 1.01 -10.44 4.42
N PRO A 14 1.08 -10.37 5.77
CA PRO A 14 -0.10 -10.28 6.62
C PRO A 14 -0.86 -8.97 6.32
N PHE A 15 -2.19 -8.99 6.32
CA PHE A 15 -2.94 -7.74 6.15
C PHE A 15 -2.67 -6.72 7.26
N CYS A 16 -2.41 -7.19 8.49
CA CYS A 16 -2.06 -6.32 9.61
C CYS A 16 -0.69 -5.63 9.47
N SER A 17 0.14 -6.01 8.49
CA SER A 17 1.42 -5.34 8.22
C SER A 17 1.29 -4.19 7.20
N ILE A 18 0.07 -3.90 6.73
CA ILE A 18 -0.23 -2.81 5.81
C ILE A 18 -1.26 -1.92 6.50
N ASP A 19 -0.85 -0.70 6.83
CA ASP A 19 -1.76 0.31 7.38
C ASP A 19 -1.87 1.48 6.38
N VAL A 20 -3.10 1.95 6.15
CA VAL A 20 -3.40 3.06 5.24
C VAL A 20 -4.08 4.15 6.05
N GLN A 21 -3.35 5.24 6.24
CA GLN A 21 -3.78 6.36 7.06
C GLN A 21 -4.16 7.54 6.17
N SER A 22 -5.19 8.28 6.56
CA SER A 22 -5.53 9.56 5.93
C SER A 22 -4.67 10.68 6.52
N GLN A 23 -4.06 11.51 5.68
CA GLN A 23 -3.44 12.76 6.12
C GLN A 23 -4.37 13.96 5.91
N ASP A 24 -4.07 15.07 6.60
CA ASP A 24 -4.78 16.35 6.45
C ASP A 24 -4.69 16.91 5.02
N SER A 25 -3.65 16.54 4.26
CA SER A 25 -3.52 16.87 2.84
C SER A 25 -4.54 16.14 1.95
N GLY A 26 -5.28 15.17 2.51
CA GLY A 26 -6.21 14.31 1.80
C GLY A 26 -5.54 13.14 1.08
N GLU A 27 -4.21 13.08 1.05
CA GLU A 27 -3.49 11.96 0.47
C GLU A 27 -3.41 10.78 1.46
N PRO A 28 -3.54 9.53 0.98
CA PRO A 28 -3.33 8.37 1.82
C PRO A 28 -1.84 8.10 2.00
N VAL A 29 -1.45 7.74 3.22
CA VAL A 29 -0.09 7.29 3.54
C VAL A 29 -0.09 5.85 3.96
N VAL A 30 0.82 5.07 3.37
CA VAL A 30 0.93 3.64 3.60
C VAL A 30 2.10 3.38 4.55
N ILE A 31 1.81 2.76 5.69
CA ILE A 31 2.82 2.28 6.63
C ILE A 31 2.96 0.77 6.41
N LEU A 32 4.17 0.33 6.06
CA LEU A 32 4.49 -1.09 5.83
C LEU A 32 5.38 -1.61 6.97
N ALA A 33 4.86 -2.57 7.73
CA ALA A 33 5.63 -3.31 8.73
C ALA A 33 6.20 -4.60 8.11
N LEU A 34 7.04 -4.44 7.10
CA LEU A 34 7.68 -5.54 6.35
C LEU A 34 9.21 -5.40 6.40
N ASN A 35 9.92 -6.51 6.31
CA ASN A 35 11.38 -6.52 6.18
C ASN A 35 11.79 -6.24 4.73
N GLN A 36 11.36 -5.10 4.19
CA GLN A 36 11.74 -4.63 2.87
C GLN A 36 11.80 -3.11 2.86
N ASP A 37 12.95 -2.57 2.48
CA ASP A 37 13.16 -1.13 2.36
C ASP A 37 12.46 -0.59 1.09
N GLY A 38 11.92 0.62 1.21
CA GLY A 38 11.10 1.25 0.20
C GLY A 38 9.79 1.82 0.74
N TYR A 39 9.04 2.46 -0.14
CA TYR A 39 7.75 3.07 0.20
C TYR A 39 6.66 2.67 -0.80
N CYS A 40 5.41 2.73 -0.34
CA CYS A 40 4.25 2.44 -1.16
C CYS A 40 3.33 3.66 -1.25
N THR A 41 2.97 4.02 -2.47
CA THR A 41 1.94 5.03 -2.74
C THR A 41 0.67 4.33 -3.20
N VAL A 42 -0.49 4.86 -2.80
CA VAL A 42 -1.80 4.29 -3.14
C VAL A 42 -2.74 5.39 -3.62
N SER A 43 -3.56 5.08 -4.61
CA SER A 43 -4.70 5.89 -5.01
C SER A 43 -5.97 5.09 -4.76
N ILE A 44 -6.93 5.68 -4.07
CA ILE A 44 -8.20 5.06 -3.70
C ILE A 44 -9.33 5.86 -4.32
N SER A 45 -10.24 5.17 -4.98
CA SER A 45 -11.47 5.76 -5.53
C SER A 45 -12.64 4.88 -5.17
N HIS A 46 -13.77 5.49 -4.81
CA HIS A 46 -14.95 4.75 -4.43
C HIS A 46 -16.23 5.43 -4.90
N THR A 47 -17.25 4.61 -5.05
CA THR A 47 -18.65 5.03 -5.15
C THR A 47 -19.34 4.72 -3.83
N GLU A 48 -20.67 4.79 -3.79
CA GLU A 48 -21.45 4.35 -2.63
C GLU A 48 -21.37 2.84 -2.39
N SER A 49 -21.10 2.04 -3.44
CA SER A 49 -21.22 0.57 -3.38
C SER A 49 -19.91 -0.17 -3.65
N HIS A 50 -18.93 0.47 -4.26
CA HIS A 50 -17.68 -0.17 -4.69
C HIS A 50 -16.49 0.73 -4.40
N ALA A 51 -15.36 0.11 -4.07
CA ALA A 51 -14.08 0.78 -3.93
C ALA A 51 -13.04 0.08 -4.80
N ILE A 52 -12.13 0.88 -5.34
CA ILE A 52 -10.95 0.43 -6.06
C ILE A 52 -9.71 1.10 -5.47
N ALA A 53 -8.59 0.39 -5.52
CA ALA A 53 -7.30 0.94 -5.17
C ALA A 53 -6.23 0.49 -6.16
N SER A 54 -5.35 1.40 -6.54
CA SER A 54 -4.11 1.10 -7.25
C SER A 54 -2.93 1.47 -6.36
N ALA A 55 -1.85 0.68 -6.43
CA ALA A 55 -0.68 0.89 -5.58
C ALA A 55 0.60 0.72 -6.39
N ILE A 56 1.61 1.52 -6.05
CA ILE A 56 2.97 1.44 -6.58
C ILE A 56 3.90 1.27 -5.38
N PHE A 57 4.85 0.35 -5.50
CA PHE A 57 5.93 0.16 -4.53
C PHE A 57 7.23 0.60 -5.17
N ILE A 58 7.97 1.46 -4.50
CA ILE A 58 9.26 1.99 -4.95
C ILE A 58 10.31 1.46 -3.97
N PRO A 59 11.15 0.49 -4.40
CA PRO A 59 12.26 0.00 -3.59
C PRO A 59 13.28 1.12 -3.33
N GLU A 60 13.91 1.09 -2.16
CA GLU A 60 15.13 1.86 -1.85
C GLU A 60 16.40 1.12 -2.26
#